data_AF-A0AA88RRA1-F1
#
_entry.id   AF-A0AA88RRA1-F1
#
_cell.length_a   1.000
_cell.length_b   1.000
_cell.length_c   1.000
_cell.angle_alpha   90.00
_cell.angle_beta   90.00
_cell.angle_gamma   90.00
#
_symmetry.space_group_name_H-M   'P 1'
#
loop_
_entity.id
_entity.type
_entity.pdbx_description
1 polymer ?
#
loop_
_entity_poly.entity_id
_entity_poly.type
_entity_poly.pdbx_seq_one_letter_code
_entity_poly.pdbx_strand_id
1 'polypeptide(L)'
;MFMQGAYPVRSAESPLSASSLKNCSTKAALDRQPSVLGIDESLSPASLDSVVVPDPDAKCDKYISSSPINSADCLEADQLMQGVQTGELVNNLSGSPYIPVYVMLATGVVNNFCQLIDPEGVRQELSLLKSLHVDGIIVDCWMPSEVSSIILKVAMAFHEYGGNDSGVVLVSLPQWVLEIGKDNQDIFFTDREGRRNTECLSWGIDKERVLKGRTGIEVYFDFMRSFRAEFDDLFAEGLIAAVEIGLGASGELKYPSFSERNGWRYPGIGEFQCYDKYSQQSLLKAAKLRGHSLWGRGPDNAGHYNCRPHETGFFCERGDYDSYYGRFFLHWYAQSLIDHTDNILSLAALAFEETRIIVKIPAVYWWYKSRSHAAELTAGYCNPANQDGYSPVFEALKKHSVTVKFVCSGLQISCQENNEALADSEGLSWQVLNSAWDQGLAVAGQNAFPCFDREGFMRIVDTAKPRNDPDRRHFSFFAFQQTPNLVQRTLSFSELDYFIKCMHGEIPAEL
;
A
#
# COMPACT_ATOMS: atom_id res chain seq x y z
N MET A 1 -24.14 -6.92 49.58
CA MET A 1 -24.40 -8.08 50.47
C MET A 1 -25.77 -7.89 51.10
N PHE A 2 -26.46 -8.98 51.44
CA PHE A 2 -27.86 -9.08 51.90
C PHE A 2 -28.97 -8.94 50.85
N MET A 3 -29.62 -10.08 50.59
CA MET A 3 -31.00 -10.22 50.12
C MET A 3 -31.98 -10.04 51.28
N GLN A 4 -33.26 -9.81 50.95
CA GLN A 4 -34.40 -10.29 51.74
C GLN A 4 -35.56 -10.70 50.81
N GLY A 5 -36.36 -11.68 51.23
CA GLY A 5 -37.52 -12.18 50.47
C GLY A 5 -38.43 -13.09 51.31
N ALA A 6 -39.57 -13.48 50.72
CA ALA A 6 -40.73 -14.22 51.26
C ALA A 6 -41.76 -13.37 52.05
N TYR A 7 -42.99 -13.09 51.57
CA TYR A 7 -44.17 -13.95 51.21
C TYR A 7 -45.12 -14.18 52.43
N PRO A 8 -46.46 -14.48 52.31
CA PRO A 8 -47.16 -15.12 51.17
C PRO A 8 -48.66 -14.74 50.84
N VAL A 9 -49.18 -15.20 49.67
CA VAL A 9 -50.55 -15.76 49.39
C VAL A 9 -51.79 -14.82 49.47
N ARG A 10 -52.81 -14.84 48.57
CA ARG A 10 -53.43 -15.95 47.80
C ARG A 10 -53.68 -15.71 46.28
N SER A 11 -54.87 -16.01 45.73
CA SER A 11 -55.02 -16.62 44.38
C SER A 11 -56.44 -16.52 43.74
N ALA A 12 -56.59 -17.06 42.51
CA ALA A 12 -57.76 -17.28 41.60
C ALA A 12 -57.62 -16.52 40.25
N GLU A 13 -57.92 -17.05 39.06
CA GLU A 13 -58.31 -18.40 38.60
C GLU A 13 -57.95 -18.58 37.09
N SER A 14 -58.11 -19.78 36.53
CA SER A 14 -57.93 -20.07 35.08
C SER A 14 -59.06 -20.98 34.58
N PRO A 15 -59.22 -21.18 33.25
CA PRO A 15 -58.87 -22.52 32.77
C PRO A 15 -58.22 -22.60 31.37
N LEU A 16 -57.73 -23.81 31.09
CA LEU A 16 -56.97 -24.25 29.91
C LEU A 16 -57.87 -24.64 28.73
N SER A 17 -57.27 -24.75 27.54
CA SER A 17 -57.29 -26.04 26.82
C SER A 17 -56.10 -26.17 25.87
N ALA A 18 -55.60 -27.40 25.75
CA ALA A 18 -54.55 -27.78 24.81
C ALA A 18 -54.90 -29.16 24.25
N SER A 19 -54.53 -29.44 23.00
CA SER A 19 -54.35 -30.82 22.54
C SER A 19 -53.31 -30.90 21.43
N SER A 20 -52.52 -31.97 21.49
CA SER A 20 -51.54 -32.40 20.50
C SER A 20 -52.08 -33.65 19.80
N LEU A 21 -51.62 -33.97 18.59
CA LEU A 21 -50.96 -35.25 18.26
C LEU A 21 -50.89 -35.59 16.75
N LYS A 22 -49.73 -36.15 16.39
CA LYS A 22 -49.47 -37.26 15.45
C LYS A 22 -49.43 -37.05 13.91
N ASN A 23 -48.24 -37.40 13.42
CA ASN A 23 -47.85 -37.91 12.09
C ASN A 23 -48.89 -38.76 11.35
N CYS A 24 -48.81 -38.72 10.02
CA CYS A 24 -48.96 -39.92 9.19
C CYS A 24 -47.93 -39.91 8.04
N SER A 25 -47.51 -41.09 7.59
CA SER A 25 -46.51 -41.29 6.53
C SER A 25 -47.10 -42.19 5.45
N THR A 26 -46.78 -41.93 4.18
CA THR A 26 -47.02 -42.90 3.09
C THR A 26 -45.98 -42.76 1.97
N LYS A 27 -45.45 -43.90 1.53
CA LYS A 27 -44.64 -44.10 0.32
C LYS A 27 -45.48 -44.87 -0.70
N ALA A 28 -45.41 -44.48 -1.98
CA ALA A 28 -45.47 -45.30 -3.21
C ALA A 28 -45.92 -44.41 -4.38
N ALA A 29 -45.63 -44.63 -5.67
CA ALA A 29 -44.60 -45.33 -6.44
C ALA A 29 -45.10 -45.36 -7.92
N LEU A 30 -44.18 -45.59 -8.88
CA LEU A 30 -44.40 -46.00 -10.28
C LEU A 30 -44.66 -44.94 -11.39
N ASP A 31 -43.67 -44.88 -12.29
CA ASP A 31 -43.72 -44.91 -13.75
C ASP A 31 -44.50 -43.88 -14.59
N ARG A 32 -43.75 -43.12 -15.40
CA ARG A 32 -43.59 -43.46 -16.84
C ARG A 32 -42.45 -42.70 -17.53
N GLN A 33 -41.68 -43.43 -18.35
CA GLN A 33 -40.76 -42.90 -19.37
C GLN A 33 -41.49 -42.87 -20.75
N PRO A 34 -41.01 -42.12 -21.76
CA PRO A 34 -40.04 -42.72 -22.69
C PRO A 34 -38.92 -41.80 -23.23
N SER A 35 -37.83 -42.49 -23.60
CA SER A 35 -36.62 -42.15 -24.36
C SER A 35 -36.84 -41.56 -25.79
N VAL A 36 -35.86 -41.11 -26.62
CA VAL A 36 -34.38 -41.28 -26.75
C VAL A 36 -33.76 -40.03 -27.47
N LEU A 37 -32.41 -39.92 -27.47
CA LEU A 37 -31.48 -39.17 -28.39
C LEU A 37 -30.96 -37.80 -27.89
N GLY A 38 -29.65 -37.53 -27.76
CA GLY A 38 -28.50 -38.44 -27.72
C GLY A 38 -27.27 -38.09 -28.59
N ILE A 39 -26.75 -36.86 -28.54
CA ILE A 39 -25.34 -36.51 -28.84
C ILE A 39 -24.98 -35.32 -27.94
N ASP A 40 -23.81 -35.32 -27.31
CA ASP A 40 -23.24 -34.16 -26.60
C ASP A 40 -21.79 -33.98 -27.06
N GLU A 41 -21.39 -32.74 -27.42
CA GLU A 41 -20.10 -32.45 -28.04
C GLU A 41 -19.07 -32.05 -26.99
N SER A 42 -18.06 -32.90 -26.79
CA SER A 42 -16.90 -32.58 -25.96
C SER A 42 -15.79 -31.91 -26.77
N LEU A 43 -15.58 -30.61 -26.56
CA LEU A 43 -14.40 -29.89 -27.04
C LEU A 43 -13.74 -29.11 -25.90
N SER A 44 -12.59 -29.62 -25.45
CA SER A 44 -11.61 -28.86 -24.65
C SER A 44 -10.71 -28.04 -25.58
N PRO A 45 -10.35 -26.79 -25.25
CA PRO A 45 -9.34 -26.06 -26.01
C PRO A 45 -7.93 -26.60 -25.71
N ALA A 46 -7.12 -26.73 -26.76
CA ALA A 46 -5.84 -27.43 -26.72
C ALA A 46 -4.67 -26.56 -26.23
N SER A 47 -3.68 -27.22 -25.60
CA SER A 47 -2.32 -26.70 -25.42
C SER A 47 -1.48 -26.94 -26.67
N LEU A 48 -0.57 -26.02 -27.01
CA LEU A 48 0.53 -26.28 -27.94
C LEU A 48 1.85 -25.73 -27.39
N ASP A 49 2.70 -26.64 -26.95
CA ASP A 49 4.15 -26.42 -26.88
C ASP A 49 4.75 -26.51 -28.29
N SER A 50 5.78 -25.71 -28.58
CA SER A 50 6.78 -26.08 -29.59
C SER A 50 8.14 -25.47 -29.27
N VAL A 51 9.05 -26.29 -28.75
CA VAL A 51 10.49 -25.99 -28.65
C VAL A 51 11.16 -26.41 -29.95
N VAL A 52 12.01 -25.55 -30.52
CA VAL A 52 12.98 -25.93 -31.56
C VAL A 52 14.34 -25.30 -31.25
N VAL A 53 15.36 -26.15 -31.18
CA VAL A 53 16.78 -25.81 -31.04
C VAL A 53 17.47 -26.09 -32.38
N PRO A 54 18.49 -25.30 -32.75
CA PRO A 54 19.66 -25.87 -33.42
C PRO A 54 20.98 -25.53 -32.70
N ASP A 55 21.87 -26.53 -32.67
CA ASP A 55 23.19 -26.52 -32.01
C ASP A 55 24.31 -26.01 -32.98
N PRO A 56 25.58 -25.88 -32.55
CA PRO A 56 26.51 -24.88 -33.08
C PRO A 56 27.65 -25.41 -33.98
N ASP A 57 28.32 -24.51 -34.70
CA ASP A 57 29.80 -24.44 -34.81
C ASP A 57 30.29 -23.31 -35.74
N ALA A 58 31.34 -22.56 -35.33
CA ALA A 58 32.46 -22.05 -36.15
C ALA A 58 33.22 -20.87 -35.47
N LYS A 59 34.53 -20.78 -35.71
CA LYS A 59 35.47 -19.77 -35.17
C LYS A 59 35.89 -18.73 -36.21
N CYS A 60 36.52 -17.64 -35.74
CA CYS A 60 37.34 -16.66 -36.47
C CYS A 60 36.56 -15.72 -37.44
N ASP A 61 36.98 -14.47 -37.70
CA ASP A 61 38.17 -13.73 -37.26
C ASP A 61 37.92 -12.19 -37.23
N LYS A 62 38.87 -11.42 -36.67
CA LYS A 62 38.84 -9.93 -36.70
C LYS A 62 39.03 -9.38 -38.13
N TYR A 63 38.38 -8.27 -38.48
CA TYR A 63 38.99 -7.18 -39.28
C TYR A 63 38.29 -5.81 -39.07
N ILE A 64 38.80 -4.76 -39.71
CA ILE A 64 38.80 -3.36 -39.22
C ILE A 64 37.98 -2.41 -40.12
N SER A 65 37.28 -1.46 -39.47
CA SER A 65 36.86 -0.11 -39.92
C SER A 65 36.21 0.11 -41.31
N SER A 66 35.02 0.71 -41.28
CA SER A 66 34.77 1.94 -42.08
C SER A 66 33.54 2.71 -41.56
N SER A 67 33.73 3.95 -41.09
CA SER A 67 32.64 4.91 -40.91
C SER A 67 32.17 5.46 -42.27
N PRO A 68 30.96 6.03 -42.34
CA PRO A 68 30.89 7.43 -42.79
C PRO A 68 29.89 8.32 -42.02
N ILE A 69 30.42 9.42 -41.49
CA ILE A 69 29.94 10.80 -41.62
C ILE A 69 28.42 11.09 -41.45
N ASN A 70 28.11 11.71 -40.32
CA ASN A 70 27.14 12.79 -40.06
C ASN A 70 25.87 12.90 -40.91
N SER A 71 24.72 12.74 -40.24
CA SER A 71 23.64 13.75 -40.29
C SER A 71 23.48 14.35 -38.88
N ALA A 72 23.70 15.66 -38.76
CA ALA A 72 23.15 16.41 -37.63
C ALA A 72 21.62 16.52 -37.82
N ASP A 73 20.91 16.83 -36.73
CA ASP A 73 19.43 17.00 -36.59
C ASP A 73 18.71 15.86 -35.84
N CYS A 74 19.12 15.61 -34.59
CA CYS A 74 18.35 14.87 -33.55
C CYS A 74 18.85 15.25 -32.13
N LEU A 75 18.74 16.52 -31.73
CA LEU A 75 19.09 16.99 -30.38
C LEU A 75 18.14 18.10 -29.84
N GLU A 76 16.83 17.97 -30.10
CA GLU A 76 15.78 18.81 -29.51
C GLU A 76 14.67 17.96 -28.88
N ALA A 77 14.96 17.41 -27.70
CA ALA A 77 13.96 16.91 -26.73
C ALA A 77 14.54 16.99 -25.31
N ASP A 78 15.75 16.47 -25.11
CA ASP A 78 16.43 16.40 -23.80
C ASP A 78 16.82 17.77 -23.18
N GLN A 79 16.73 18.88 -23.93
CA GLN A 79 17.11 20.20 -23.44
C GLN A 79 15.99 20.92 -22.67
N LEU A 80 14.72 20.48 -22.78
CA LEU A 80 13.60 21.13 -22.10
C LEU A 80 13.53 20.83 -20.58
N MET A 81 14.29 19.84 -20.10
CA MET A 81 14.44 19.54 -18.67
C MET A 81 15.72 20.15 -18.03
N GLN A 82 16.53 20.88 -18.80
CA GLN A 82 17.67 21.66 -18.29
C GLN A 82 17.48 23.19 -18.44
N GLY A 83 16.32 23.61 -18.95
CA GLY A 83 16.03 24.99 -19.39
C GLY A 83 15.51 25.97 -18.32
N VAL A 84 15.72 25.74 -17.03
CA VAL A 84 15.39 26.72 -15.97
C VAL A 84 16.62 27.05 -15.11
N GLN A 85 17.39 28.00 -15.64
CA GLN A 85 18.48 28.73 -14.96
C GLN A 85 19.63 27.89 -14.36
N THR A 86 20.58 27.51 -15.22
CA THR A 86 22.00 27.56 -14.84
C THR A 86 22.45 29.01 -14.62
N GLY A 87 22.00 29.61 -13.53
CA GLY A 87 22.53 30.87 -13.00
C GLY A 87 23.78 30.60 -12.18
N GLU A 88 24.93 30.46 -12.83
CA GLU A 88 26.21 30.39 -12.11
C GLU A 88 26.40 31.68 -11.27
N LEU A 89 26.72 31.50 -9.98
CA LEU A 89 26.94 32.53 -8.95
C LEU A 89 25.71 33.38 -8.50
N VAL A 90 24.68 32.74 -7.94
CA VAL A 90 23.96 33.30 -6.76
C VAL A 90 23.68 32.21 -5.71
N ASN A 91 24.30 32.35 -4.52
CA ASN A 91 23.93 31.71 -3.25
C ASN A 91 23.97 30.17 -3.08
N ASN A 92 25.04 29.51 -3.53
CA ASN A 92 25.47 28.23 -2.92
C ASN A 92 26.05 28.46 -1.51
N LEU A 93 25.20 28.73 -0.52
CA LEU A 93 25.61 29.06 0.85
C LEU A 93 25.83 27.84 1.77
N SER A 94 25.30 26.66 1.40
CA SER A 94 25.30 25.47 2.27
C SER A 94 26.03 24.23 1.71
N GLY A 95 26.09 24.06 0.38
CA GLY A 95 26.61 22.82 -0.23
C GLY A 95 25.73 21.57 0.00
N SER A 96 24.49 21.78 0.45
CA SER A 96 23.47 20.75 0.68
C SER A 96 22.66 20.47 -0.59
N PRO A 97 22.23 19.22 -0.87
CA PRO A 97 21.41 18.93 -2.04
C PRO A 97 20.03 19.59 -1.96
N TYR A 98 19.52 20.02 -3.12
CA TYR A 98 18.16 20.49 -3.30
C TYR A 98 17.19 19.29 -3.33
N ILE A 99 16.18 19.29 -2.47
CA ILE A 99 15.11 18.29 -2.47
C ILE A 99 13.79 19.01 -2.75
N PRO A 100 13.10 18.72 -3.88
CA PRO A 100 11.84 19.36 -4.20
C PRO A 100 10.71 18.90 -3.27
N VAL A 101 9.89 19.84 -2.82
CA VAL A 101 8.78 19.62 -1.88
C VAL A 101 7.45 19.74 -2.61
N TYR A 102 6.67 18.66 -2.57
CA TYR A 102 5.32 18.58 -3.12
C TYR A 102 4.32 18.56 -1.99
N VAL A 103 3.20 19.28 -2.08
CA VAL A 103 2.15 19.26 -1.06
C VAL A 103 0.98 18.40 -1.52
N MET A 104 0.54 17.45 -0.68
CA MET A 104 -0.70 16.72 -0.92
C MET A 104 -1.90 17.66 -0.72
N LEU A 105 -2.77 17.81 -1.71
CA LEU A 105 -4.03 18.54 -1.50
C LEU A 105 -4.88 17.86 -0.43
N ALA A 106 -5.65 18.67 0.31
CA ALA A 106 -6.55 18.16 1.33
C ALA A 106 -7.55 17.16 0.72
N THR A 107 -7.72 16.01 1.37
CA THR A 107 -8.67 14.98 0.94
C THR A 107 -10.10 15.48 1.08
N GLY A 108 -10.96 15.12 0.11
CA GLY A 108 -12.31 15.67 0.00
C GLY A 108 -12.42 16.95 -0.85
N VAL A 109 -11.32 17.45 -1.42
CA VAL A 109 -11.35 18.48 -2.49
C VAL A 109 -12.20 18.02 -3.69
N VAL A 110 -12.27 16.71 -3.97
CA VAL A 110 -13.25 16.13 -4.89
C VAL A 110 -14.24 15.26 -4.10
N ASN A 111 -15.54 15.42 -4.35
CA ASN A 111 -16.59 14.65 -3.69
C ASN A 111 -16.87 13.29 -4.36
N ASN A 112 -17.68 12.45 -3.72
CA ASN A 112 -18.08 11.13 -4.24
C ASN A 112 -18.94 11.17 -5.53
N PHE A 113 -19.23 12.37 -6.06
CA PHE A 113 -19.88 12.62 -7.35
C PHE A 113 -18.91 13.16 -8.41
N CYS A 114 -17.58 13.09 -8.17
CA CYS A 114 -16.53 13.62 -9.04
C CYS A 114 -16.62 15.13 -9.29
N GLN A 115 -17.03 15.89 -8.27
CA GLN A 115 -17.12 17.36 -8.33
C GLN A 115 -16.11 18.02 -7.39
N LEU A 116 -15.41 19.03 -7.90
CA LEU A 116 -14.52 19.90 -7.13
C LEU A 116 -15.32 20.70 -6.09
N ILE A 117 -15.08 20.45 -4.81
CA ILE A 117 -15.61 21.22 -3.68
C ILE A 117 -14.79 22.50 -3.53
N ASP A 118 -15.46 23.63 -3.35
CA ASP A 118 -14.88 24.96 -3.16
C ASP A 118 -13.69 25.30 -4.10
N PRO A 119 -13.94 25.43 -5.43
CA PRO A 119 -12.88 25.74 -6.40
C PRO A 119 -12.12 27.05 -6.10
N GLU A 120 -12.75 28.00 -5.40
CA GLU A 120 -12.14 29.28 -5.06
C GLU A 120 -11.26 29.17 -3.81
N GLY A 121 -11.69 28.42 -2.79
CA GLY A 121 -10.84 28.06 -1.66
C GLY A 121 -9.60 27.27 -2.09
N VAL A 122 -9.76 26.28 -2.97
CA VAL A 122 -8.65 25.51 -3.57
C VAL A 122 -7.70 26.44 -4.35
N ARG A 123 -8.22 27.38 -5.14
CA ARG A 123 -7.40 28.36 -5.86
C ARG A 123 -6.59 29.26 -4.91
N GLN A 124 -7.17 29.68 -3.80
CA GLN A 124 -6.49 30.48 -2.78
C GLN A 124 -5.40 29.67 -2.06
N GLU A 125 -5.67 28.40 -1.74
CA GLU A 125 -4.67 27.47 -1.19
C GLU A 125 -3.49 27.27 -2.16
N LEU A 126 -3.76 26.98 -3.43
CA LEU A 126 -2.72 26.83 -4.46
C LEU A 126 -1.89 28.11 -4.64
N SER A 127 -2.52 29.28 -4.61
CA SER A 127 -1.80 30.56 -4.67
C SER A 127 -0.90 30.79 -3.44
N LEU A 128 -1.31 30.30 -2.28
CA LEU A 128 -0.53 30.38 -1.04
C LEU A 128 0.66 29.40 -1.07
N LEU A 129 0.43 28.15 -1.46
CA LEU A 129 1.51 27.15 -1.63
C LEU A 129 2.56 27.62 -2.64
N LYS A 130 2.13 28.25 -3.75
CA LYS A 130 3.05 28.86 -4.73
C LYS A 130 3.90 29.99 -4.15
N SER A 131 3.39 30.74 -3.16
CA SER A 131 4.17 31.78 -2.47
C SER A 131 5.22 31.22 -1.49
N LEU A 132 5.07 29.97 -1.07
CA LEU A 132 6.04 29.22 -0.26
C LEU A 132 7.09 28.49 -1.11
N HIS A 133 7.12 28.71 -2.43
CA HIS A 133 8.02 28.06 -3.38
C HIS A 133 7.88 26.52 -3.46
N VAL A 134 6.69 25.99 -3.14
CA VAL A 134 6.36 24.56 -3.32
C VAL A 134 6.49 24.15 -4.80
N ASP A 135 7.20 23.05 -5.05
CA ASP A 135 7.56 22.55 -6.39
C ASP A 135 6.36 21.99 -7.18
N GLY A 136 5.38 21.43 -6.48
CA GLY A 136 4.24 20.77 -7.11
C GLY A 136 3.17 20.34 -6.11
N ILE A 137 2.08 19.78 -6.63
CA ILE A 137 1.01 19.21 -5.80
C ILE A 137 0.85 17.72 -6.07
N ILE A 138 0.39 17.00 -5.05
CA ILE A 138 -0.04 15.62 -5.15
C ILE A 138 -1.55 15.57 -4.97
N VAL A 139 -2.23 14.87 -5.86
CA VAL A 139 -3.69 14.68 -5.80
C VAL A 139 -4.00 13.19 -5.81
N ASP A 140 -4.69 12.72 -4.78
CA ASP A 140 -5.27 11.38 -4.78
C ASP A 140 -6.41 11.37 -5.82
N CYS A 141 -6.19 10.69 -6.96
CA CYS A 141 -7.16 10.66 -8.04
C CYS A 141 -8.20 9.58 -7.81
N TRP A 142 -9.35 10.04 -7.33
CA TRP A 142 -10.62 9.34 -7.44
C TRP A 142 -11.29 9.70 -8.78
N MET A 143 -11.20 10.97 -9.18
CA MET A 143 -11.13 11.54 -10.55
C MET A 143 -10.62 13.01 -10.42
N PRO A 144 -9.80 13.55 -11.35
CA PRO A 144 -9.37 14.95 -11.32
C PRO A 144 -10.22 15.89 -12.19
N SER A 145 -10.01 17.20 -11.99
CA SER A 145 -10.50 18.31 -12.82
C SER A 145 -9.36 19.28 -13.12
N GLU A 146 -9.45 20.08 -14.20
CA GLU A 146 -8.39 20.97 -14.69
C GLU A 146 -7.70 21.83 -13.60
N VAL A 147 -6.36 21.73 -13.52
CA VAL A 147 -5.51 22.61 -12.69
C VAL A 147 -4.35 23.12 -13.55
N SER A 148 -4.31 24.43 -13.79
CA SER A 148 -3.30 25.07 -14.65
C SER A 148 -2.03 25.50 -13.89
N SER A 149 -0.86 25.23 -14.47
CA SER A 149 0.48 25.79 -14.12
C SER A 149 1.23 25.24 -12.89
N ILE A 150 0.94 24.01 -12.45
CA ILE A 150 1.68 23.31 -11.38
C ILE A 150 1.92 21.86 -11.79
N ILE A 151 3.09 21.29 -11.50
CA ILE A 151 3.40 19.88 -11.73
C ILE A 151 2.54 19.00 -10.82
N LEU A 152 1.83 18.05 -11.42
CA LEU A 152 0.96 17.08 -10.75
C LEU A 152 1.69 15.76 -10.53
N LYS A 153 1.55 15.20 -9.33
CA LYS A 153 1.72 13.77 -9.08
C LYS A 153 0.38 13.18 -8.68
N VAL A 154 0.02 12.06 -9.30
CA VAL A 154 -1.32 11.47 -9.14
C VAL A 154 -1.23 10.16 -8.39
N ALA A 155 -2.01 9.97 -7.32
CA ALA A 155 -2.11 8.67 -6.66
C ALA A 155 -3.37 7.90 -7.10
N MET A 156 -3.17 6.66 -7.55
CA MET A 156 -4.21 5.70 -7.91
C MET A 156 -4.72 5.01 -6.65
N ALA A 157 -5.76 5.60 -6.04
CA ALA A 157 -6.29 5.17 -4.76
C ALA A 157 -7.19 3.92 -4.87
N PHE A 158 -6.58 2.73 -4.99
CA PHE A 158 -7.29 1.44 -4.94
C PHE A 158 -7.69 1.00 -3.51
N HIS A 159 -7.95 1.96 -2.62
CA HIS A 159 -8.25 1.75 -1.21
C HIS A 159 -9.28 2.77 -0.71
N GLU A 160 -10.08 2.44 0.29
CA GLU A 160 -10.99 3.34 1.00
C GLU A 160 -10.21 4.40 1.80
N TYR A 161 -10.72 5.63 1.79
CA TYR A 161 -10.19 6.72 2.60
C TYR A 161 -11.18 7.15 3.69
N GLY A 162 -10.68 7.30 4.92
CA GLY A 162 -11.40 7.77 6.09
C GLY A 162 -11.27 6.84 7.30
N GLY A 163 -10.81 7.37 8.44
CA GLY A 163 -10.72 6.70 9.74
C GLY A 163 -11.47 7.49 10.81
N ASN A 164 -11.99 6.81 11.83
CA ASN A 164 -13.18 7.20 12.61
C ASN A 164 -13.23 8.59 13.30
N ASP A 165 -12.14 9.34 13.44
CA ASP A 165 -12.09 10.51 14.35
C ASP A 165 -11.89 11.89 13.68
N SER A 166 -11.75 11.99 12.35
CA SER A 166 -11.36 13.25 11.69
C SER A 166 -12.51 14.11 11.13
N GLY A 167 -13.74 13.59 11.03
CA GLY A 167 -14.88 14.30 10.42
C GLY A 167 -14.73 14.56 8.91
N VAL A 168 -13.74 13.94 8.27
CA VAL A 168 -13.45 14.09 6.83
C VAL A 168 -14.39 13.22 5.99
N VAL A 169 -14.59 13.61 4.73
CA VAL A 169 -15.38 12.85 3.73
C VAL A 169 -14.83 11.42 3.59
N LEU A 170 -15.68 10.43 3.86
CA LEU A 170 -15.39 9.03 3.63
C LEU A 170 -15.55 8.71 2.14
N VAL A 171 -14.48 8.21 1.53
CA VAL A 171 -14.47 7.79 0.13
C VAL A 171 -14.26 6.28 0.08
N SER A 172 -15.33 5.53 -0.16
CA SER A 172 -15.31 4.07 -0.14
C SER A 172 -14.79 3.48 -1.47
N LEU A 173 -14.46 2.18 -1.46
CA LEU A 173 -14.36 1.42 -2.70
C LEU A 173 -15.64 1.57 -3.55
N PRO A 174 -15.56 1.40 -4.88
CA PRO A 174 -16.70 1.57 -5.77
C PRO A 174 -17.90 0.70 -5.36
N GLN A 175 -19.11 1.28 -5.35
CA GLN A 175 -20.31 0.60 -4.86
C GLN A 175 -20.53 -0.79 -5.50
N TRP A 176 -20.20 -0.95 -6.78
CA TRP A 176 -20.35 -2.23 -7.48
C TRP A 176 -19.43 -3.34 -6.93
N VAL A 177 -18.29 -3.00 -6.31
CA VAL A 177 -17.41 -3.91 -5.57
C VAL A 177 -18.02 -4.26 -4.22
N LEU A 178 -18.52 -3.25 -3.50
CA LEU A 178 -19.18 -3.44 -2.20
C LEU A 178 -20.43 -4.34 -2.31
N GLU A 179 -21.21 -4.22 -3.39
CA GLU A 179 -22.33 -5.13 -3.66
C GLU A 179 -21.86 -6.59 -3.86
N ILE A 180 -20.77 -6.83 -4.61
CA ILE A 180 -20.19 -8.19 -4.76
C ILE A 180 -19.71 -8.70 -3.40
N GLY A 181 -19.16 -7.82 -2.56
CA GLY A 181 -18.70 -8.13 -1.21
C GLY A 181 -19.82 -8.58 -0.25
N LYS A 182 -21.09 -8.26 -0.52
CA LYS A 182 -22.23 -8.77 0.27
C LYS A 182 -22.44 -10.26 0.03
N ASP A 183 -22.35 -10.70 -1.23
CA ASP A 183 -22.54 -12.11 -1.63
C ASP A 183 -21.26 -12.94 -1.45
N ASN A 184 -20.09 -12.33 -1.65
CA ASN A 184 -18.77 -12.94 -1.58
C ASN A 184 -17.81 -12.09 -0.74
N GLN A 185 -17.91 -12.20 0.59
CA GLN A 185 -17.07 -11.45 1.54
C GLN A 185 -15.56 -11.75 1.41
N ASP A 186 -15.19 -12.89 0.82
CA ASP A 186 -13.79 -13.27 0.62
C ASP A 186 -13.06 -12.47 -0.48
N ILE A 187 -13.70 -11.48 -1.12
CA ILE A 187 -12.95 -10.48 -1.92
C ILE A 187 -12.12 -9.52 -1.06
N PHE A 188 -12.32 -9.52 0.25
CA PHE A 188 -11.69 -8.61 1.21
C PHE A 188 -10.70 -9.35 2.11
N PHE A 189 -9.67 -8.61 2.55
CA PHE A 189 -8.74 -9.11 3.56
C PHE A 189 -9.47 -9.52 4.83
N THR A 190 -9.01 -10.61 5.45
CA THR A 190 -9.76 -11.29 6.50
C THR A 190 -8.82 -11.79 7.59
N ASP A 191 -9.15 -11.46 8.84
CA ASP A 191 -8.42 -11.92 10.02
C ASP A 191 -8.88 -13.29 10.52
N ARG A 192 -8.25 -13.78 11.59
CA ARG A 192 -8.50 -15.13 12.10
C ARG A 192 -9.92 -15.34 12.63
N GLU A 193 -10.56 -14.28 13.11
CA GLU A 193 -11.95 -14.33 13.61
C GLU A 193 -12.98 -14.16 12.47
N GLY A 194 -12.52 -13.97 11.23
CA GLY A 194 -13.37 -13.80 10.05
C GLY A 194 -13.88 -12.37 9.85
N ARG A 195 -13.32 -11.38 10.57
CA ARG A 195 -13.64 -9.96 10.33
C ARG A 195 -13.03 -9.54 9.00
N ARG A 196 -13.81 -8.78 8.22
CA ARG A 196 -13.43 -8.34 6.86
C ARG A 196 -12.97 -6.90 6.89
N ASN A 197 -11.78 -6.63 6.38
CA ASN A 197 -11.31 -5.27 6.13
C ASN A 197 -11.74 -4.86 4.70
N THR A 198 -12.71 -3.95 4.60
CA THR A 198 -13.24 -3.45 3.32
C THR A 198 -12.40 -2.34 2.69
N GLU A 199 -11.22 -2.05 3.24
CA GLU A 199 -10.40 -0.92 2.81
C GLU A 199 -9.83 -1.16 1.42
N CYS A 200 -9.43 -2.39 1.10
CA CYS A 200 -8.94 -2.76 -0.23
C CYS A 200 -9.30 -4.23 -0.56
N LEU A 201 -9.13 -4.60 -1.82
CA LEU A 201 -9.33 -5.99 -2.27
C LEU A 201 -8.21 -6.89 -1.75
N SER A 202 -8.55 -8.12 -1.37
CA SER A 202 -7.55 -9.14 -1.02
C SER A 202 -6.75 -9.55 -2.25
N TRP A 203 -5.43 -9.57 -2.14
CA TRP A 203 -4.53 -10.10 -3.18
C TRP A 203 -4.82 -11.57 -3.54
N GLY A 204 -5.53 -12.30 -2.66
CA GLY A 204 -6.05 -13.64 -2.95
C GLY A 204 -6.94 -13.70 -4.20
N ILE A 205 -7.58 -12.60 -4.61
CA ILE A 205 -8.43 -12.54 -5.82
C ILE A 205 -7.75 -11.95 -7.07
N ASP A 206 -6.45 -11.64 -7.01
CA ASP A 206 -5.68 -11.05 -8.13
C ASP A 206 -5.90 -11.80 -9.46
N LYS A 207 -5.98 -13.14 -9.39
CA LYS A 207 -6.07 -14.05 -10.54
C LYS A 207 -7.42 -14.77 -10.63
N GLU A 208 -8.40 -14.40 -9.79
CA GLU A 208 -9.69 -15.07 -9.66
C GLU A 208 -10.82 -14.25 -10.28
N ARG A 209 -11.61 -14.81 -11.22
CA ARG A 209 -12.63 -14.08 -12.01
C ARG A 209 -13.93 -13.77 -11.25
N VAL A 210 -13.81 -13.17 -10.07
CA VAL A 210 -14.89 -12.99 -9.09
C VAL A 210 -15.49 -11.58 -9.10
N LEU A 211 -14.93 -10.66 -9.89
CA LEU A 211 -15.38 -9.27 -10.03
C LEU A 211 -16.22 -9.10 -11.30
N LYS A 212 -17.40 -9.76 -11.35
CA LYS A 212 -18.29 -9.84 -12.52
C LYS A 212 -17.58 -10.33 -13.79
N GLY A 213 -16.80 -11.41 -13.66
CA GLY A 213 -16.04 -12.03 -14.74
C GLY A 213 -14.62 -11.49 -14.92
N ARG A 214 -14.27 -10.37 -14.29
CA ARG A 214 -12.88 -9.86 -14.21
C ARG A 214 -12.15 -10.37 -12.97
N THR A 215 -10.83 -10.41 -13.04
CA THR A 215 -9.95 -10.65 -11.88
C THR A 215 -9.61 -9.36 -11.15
N GLY A 216 -8.95 -9.47 -9.98
CA GLY A 216 -8.39 -8.30 -9.28
C GLY A 216 -7.49 -7.46 -10.19
N ILE A 217 -6.40 -8.04 -10.72
CA ILE A 217 -5.42 -7.28 -11.51
C ILE A 217 -6.00 -6.67 -12.80
N GLU A 218 -7.00 -7.31 -13.42
CA GLU A 218 -7.70 -6.76 -14.60
C GLU A 218 -8.45 -5.47 -14.26
N VAL A 219 -9.06 -5.36 -13.08
CA VAL A 219 -9.77 -4.15 -12.64
C VAL A 219 -8.80 -2.98 -12.42
N TYR A 220 -7.61 -3.25 -11.87
CA TYR A 220 -6.57 -2.25 -11.66
C TYR A 220 -6.04 -1.76 -13.02
N PHE A 221 -5.73 -2.69 -13.95
CA PHE A 221 -5.24 -2.34 -15.28
C PHE A 221 -6.27 -1.61 -16.14
N ASP A 222 -7.53 -2.03 -16.14
CA ASP A 222 -8.62 -1.32 -16.81
C ASP A 222 -8.72 0.14 -16.34
N PHE A 223 -8.60 0.38 -15.02
CA PHE A 223 -8.62 1.73 -14.45
C PHE A 223 -7.39 2.54 -14.85
N MET A 224 -6.18 2.00 -14.70
CA MET A 224 -4.92 2.67 -15.08
C MET A 224 -4.91 3.07 -16.56
N ARG A 225 -5.32 2.16 -17.45
CA ARG A 225 -5.44 2.43 -18.90
C ARG A 225 -6.52 3.47 -19.19
N SER A 226 -7.66 3.43 -18.50
CA SER A 226 -8.72 4.44 -18.67
C SER A 226 -8.25 5.82 -18.23
N PHE A 227 -7.51 5.91 -17.11
CA PHE A 227 -6.92 7.17 -16.64
C PHE A 227 -5.89 7.71 -17.63
N ARG A 228 -4.97 6.86 -18.10
CA ARG A 228 -3.98 7.25 -19.13
C ARG A 228 -4.63 7.82 -20.38
N ALA A 229 -5.74 7.22 -20.83
CA ALA A 229 -6.43 7.63 -22.06
C ALA A 229 -7.27 8.91 -21.88
N GLU A 230 -7.90 9.11 -20.73
CA GLU A 230 -8.73 10.31 -20.46
C GLU A 230 -7.88 11.58 -20.32
N PHE A 231 -6.67 11.46 -19.75
CA PHE A 231 -5.76 12.58 -19.45
C PHE A 231 -4.51 12.60 -20.35
N ASP A 232 -4.62 12.07 -21.58
CA ASP A 232 -3.50 11.98 -22.54
C ASP A 232 -2.85 13.34 -22.84
N ASP A 233 -3.65 14.40 -22.86
CA ASP A 233 -3.21 15.80 -22.95
C ASP A 233 -2.30 16.20 -21.77
N LEU A 234 -2.72 15.93 -20.53
CA LEU A 234 -1.94 16.27 -19.33
C LEU A 234 -0.65 15.44 -19.20
N PHE A 235 -0.62 14.23 -19.77
CA PHE A 235 0.61 13.43 -19.91
C PHE A 235 1.51 14.00 -21.02
N ALA A 236 0.96 14.32 -22.19
CA ALA A 236 1.71 14.86 -23.33
C ALA A 236 2.29 16.26 -23.08
N GLU A 237 1.60 17.10 -22.30
CA GLU A 237 2.10 18.40 -21.82
C GLU A 237 3.12 18.27 -20.66
N GLY A 238 3.36 17.06 -20.14
CA GLY A 238 4.27 16.83 -19.02
C GLY A 238 3.75 17.33 -17.66
N LEU A 239 2.46 17.68 -17.57
CA LEU A 239 1.85 18.16 -16.32
C LEU A 239 1.73 17.04 -15.29
N ILE A 240 1.40 15.81 -15.70
CA ILE A 240 1.45 14.63 -14.83
C ILE A 240 2.85 13.99 -14.89
N ALA A 241 3.72 14.38 -13.96
CA ALA A 241 5.12 13.97 -13.96
C ALA A 241 5.37 12.60 -13.28
N ALA A 242 4.42 12.10 -12.49
CA ALA A 242 4.52 10.77 -11.87
C ALA A 242 3.15 10.23 -11.44
N VAL A 243 3.02 8.90 -11.42
CA VAL A 243 1.86 8.17 -10.90
C VAL A 243 2.27 7.31 -9.72
N GLU A 244 1.57 7.46 -8.60
CA GLU A 244 1.69 6.57 -7.43
C GLU A 244 0.64 5.47 -7.52
N ILE A 245 1.05 4.22 -7.34
CA ILE A 245 0.17 3.06 -7.46
C ILE A 245 -0.11 2.51 -6.05
N GLY A 246 -1.38 2.55 -5.62
CA GLY A 246 -1.80 1.98 -4.35
C GLY A 246 -1.79 0.45 -4.36
N LEU A 247 -0.93 -0.17 -3.57
CA LEU A 247 -0.74 -1.63 -3.53
C LEU A 247 -1.40 -2.32 -2.33
N GLY A 248 -2.18 -1.60 -1.52
CA GLY A 248 -2.80 -2.14 -0.32
C GLY A 248 -3.55 -1.09 0.49
N ALA A 249 -3.80 -1.41 1.76
CA ALA A 249 -4.48 -0.53 2.69
C ALA A 249 -3.73 0.80 2.83
N SER A 250 -4.47 1.91 2.79
CA SER A 250 -3.95 3.29 2.82
C SER A 250 -3.06 3.66 1.61
N GLY A 251 -3.13 2.86 0.54
CA GLY A 251 -2.27 2.97 -0.65
C GLY A 251 -0.85 2.45 -0.43
N GLU A 252 -0.53 2.00 0.78
CA GLU A 252 0.77 1.49 1.18
C GLU A 252 0.92 0.01 0.84
N LEU A 253 2.14 -0.41 0.52
CA LEU A 253 2.45 -1.82 0.29
C LEU A 253 2.44 -2.60 1.62
N LYS A 254 1.26 -2.99 2.09
CA LYS A 254 1.07 -3.80 3.31
C LYS A 254 -0.28 -4.51 3.34
N TYR A 255 -0.34 -5.57 4.13
CA TYR A 255 -1.61 -6.10 4.64
C TYR A 255 -2.25 -5.11 5.64
N PRO A 256 -3.59 -5.09 5.80
CA PRO A 256 -4.30 -4.28 6.80
C PRO A 256 -4.19 -4.84 8.24
N SER A 257 -2.99 -5.22 8.67
CA SER A 257 -2.78 -5.96 9.92
C SER A 257 -2.98 -5.16 11.21
N PHE A 258 -3.03 -3.84 11.14
CA PHE A 258 -3.19 -2.92 12.28
C PHE A 258 -4.34 -1.92 12.09
N SER A 259 -5.46 -2.36 11.49
CA SER A 259 -6.63 -1.49 11.28
C SER A 259 -7.37 -1.17 12.59
N GLU A 260 -7.42 0.11 12.96
CA GLU A 260 -8.16 0.59 14.14
C GLU A 260 -9.66 0.27 14.11
N ARG A 261 -10.23 0.12 12.90
CA ARG A 261 -11.62 -0.31 12.68
C ARG A 261 -11.89 -1.71 13.22
N ASN A 262 -10.89 -2.59 13.18
CA ASN A 262 -10.95 -3.95 13.73
C ASN A 262 -10.56 -4.00 15.22
N GLY A 263 -10.40 -2.85 15.88
CA GLY A 263 -10.08 -2.75 17.30
C GLY A 263 -8.59 -2.78 17.63
N TRP A 264 -7.69 -2.73 16.63
CA TRP A 264 -6.26 -2.53 16.88
C TRP A 264 -6.01 -1.18 17.56
N ARG A 265 -5.05 -1.14 18.48
CA ARG A 265 -4.53 0.06 19.13
C ARG A 265 -3.01 -0.05 19.25
N TYR A 266 -2.31 1.06 19.02
CA TYR A 266 -0.87 1.11 19.24
C TYR A 266 -0.51 0.76 20.70
N PRO A 267 0.55 -0.03 20.97
CA PRO A 267 1.47 -0.69 20.04
C PRO A 267 1.13 -2.18 19.81
N GLY A 268 -0.10 -2.55 19.48
CA GLY A 268 -0.46 -3.97 19.25
C GLY A 268 0.34 -4.63 18.12
N ILE A 269 0.65 -5.93 18.23
CA ILE A 269 1.36 -6.70 17.18
C ILE A 269 0.61 -6.82 15.84
N GLY A 270 -0.70 -6.54 15.81
CA GLY A 270 -1.54 -6.75 14.64
C GLY A 270 -1.96 -8.21 14.44
N GLU A 271 -2.64 -8.51 13.33
CA GLU A 271 -3.03 -9.87 12.94
C GLU A 271 -2.74 -10.15 11.46
N PHE A 272 -2.37 -11.40 11.14
CA PHE A 272 -2.24 -11.87 9.76
C PHE A 272 -3.60 -11.81 9.04
N GLN A 273 -3.64 -11.23 7.83
CA GLN A 273 -4.88 -10.91 7.10
C GLN A 273 -5.23 -11.91 5.98
N CYS A 274 -4.72 -13.14 6.07
CA CYS A 274 -4.76 -14.15 5.01
C CYS A 274 -5.90 -15.18 5.12
N TYR A 275 -6.93 -14.95 5.94
CA TYR A 275 -7.96 -15.94 6.25
C TYR A 275 -9.15 -15.95 5.28
N ASP A 276 -9.12 -15.16 4.21
CA ASP A 276 -10.10 -15.26 3.13
C ASP A 276 -9.93 -16.59 2.38
N LYS A 277 -11.00 -17.10 1.77
CA LYS A 277 -10.98 -18.44 1.15
C LYS A 277 -9.96 -18.59 0.02
N TYR A 278 -9.56 -17.53 -0.66
CA TYR A 278 -8.64 -17.59 -1.80
C TYR A 278 -7.19 -17.63 -1.30
N SER A 279 -6.85 -16.77 -0.35
CA SER A 279 -5.58 -16.79 0.38
C SER A 279 -5.34 -18.15 1.08
N GLN A 280 -6.36 -18.70 1.75
CA GLN A 280 -6.25 -20.04 2.36
C GLN A 280 -6.06 -21.16 1.32
N GLN A 281 -6.67 -21.06 0.14
CA GLN A 281 -6.43 -22.01 -0.96
C GLN A 281 -5.01 -21.90 -1.54
N SER A 282 -4.49 -20.67 -1.68
CA SER A 282 -3.10 -20.40 -2.09
C SER A 282 -2.10 -21.02 -1.09
N LEU A 283 -2.28 -20.76 0.21
CA LEU A 283 -1.47 -21.33 1.28
C LEU A 283 -1.50 -22.87 1.30
N LEU A 284 -2.70 -23.46 1.17
CA LEU A 284 -2.85 -24.92 1.09
C LEU A 284 -2.17 -25.52 -0.15
N LYS A 285 -2.19 -24.81 -1.29
CA LYS A 285 -1.47 -25.22 -2.52
C LYS A 285 0.04 -25.16 -2.31
N ALA A 286 0.57 -24.08 -1.73
CA ALA A 286 1.99 -23.95 -1.40
C ALA A 286 2.47 -25.03 -0.42
N ALA A 287 1.66 -25.33 0.61
CA ALA A 287 1.96 -26.37 1.60
C ALA A 287 1.97 -27.78 0.98
N LYS A 288 1.03 -28.08 0.07
CA LYS A 288 1.01 -29.33 -0.71
C LYS A 288 2.24 -29.48 -1.62
N LEU A 289 2.66 -28.40 -2.30
CA LEU A 289 3.84 -28.41 -3.17
C LEU A 289 5.15 -28.68 -2.40
N ARG A 290 5.24 -28.24 -1.13
CA ARG A 290 6.36 -28.61 -0.23
C ARG A 290 6.20 -29.98 0.46
N GLY A 291 5.15 -30.75 0.15
CA GLY A 291 4.89 -32.05 0.78
C GLY A 291 4.35 -31.99 2.22
N HIS A 292 4.00 -30.81 2.73
CA HIS A 292 3.61 -30.57 4.11
C HIS A 292 2.19 -30.02 4.23
N SER A 293 1.18 -30.76 3.74
CA SER A 293 -0.23 -30.31 3.71
C SER A 293 -0.80 -29.77 5.04
N LEU A 294 -0.28 -30.22 6.19
CA LEU A 294 -0.68 -29.73 7.53
C LEU A 294 -0.26 -28.27 7.81
N TRP A 295 0.67 -27.72 7.04
CA TRP A 295 1.10 -26.32 7.09
C TRP A 295 0.18 -25.39 6.28
N GLY A 296 -0.84 -25.93 5.59
CA GLY A 296 -1.77 -25.18 4.73
C GLY A 296 -2.84 -24.37 5.48
N ARG A 297 -2.47 -23.70 6.59
CA ARG A 297 -3.34 -22.85 7.41
C ARG A 297 -2.53 -21.75 8.12
N GLY A 298 -3.18 -20.71 8.61
CA GLY A 298 -2.53 -19.67 9.43
C GLY A 298 -2.13 -20.13 10.83
N PRO A 299 -1.20 -19.43 11.52
CA PRO A 299 -0.69 -19.82 12.84
C PRO A 299 -1.72 -19.65 13.97
N ASP A 300 -1.97 -20.74 14.70
CA ASP A 300 -3.01 -20.79 15.74
C ASP A 300 -2.63 -20.11 17.07
N ASN A 301 -1.36 -19.73 17.23
CA ASN A 301 -0.78 -19.18 18.46
C ASN A 301 -0.18 -17.77 18.27
N ALA A 302 -0.59 -17.07 17.21
CA ALA A 302 -0.17 -15.69 16.91
C ALA A 302 -0.79 -14.61 17.82
N GLY A 303 -1.72 -14.97 18.71
CA GLY A 303 -2.43 -14.00 19.55
C GLY A 303 -3.55 -13.29 18.79
N HIS A 304 -3.80 -12.03 19.18
CA HIS A 304 -4.78 -11.11 18.58
C HIS A 304 -4.18 -9.71 18.44
N TYR A 305 -4.85 -8.80 17.72
CA TYR A 305 -4.36 -7.45 17.36
C TYR A 305 -3.54 -6.73 18.44
N ASN A 306 -4.03 -6.72 19.68
CA ASN A 306 -3.46 -5.94 20.80
C ASN A 306 -2.56 -6.74 21.74
N CYS A 307 -2.14 -7.97 21.38
CA CYS A 307 -1.12 -8.70 22.14
C CYS A 307 0.24 -8.00 22.06
N ARG A 308 1.12 -8.31 23.02
CA ARG A 308 2.57 -8.07 22.98
C ARG A 308 3.28 -9.34 22.48
N PRO A 309 4.46 -9.27 21.81
CA PRO A 309 5.10 -10.45 21.22
C PRO A 309 5.33 -11.61 22.20
N HIS A 310 5.74 -11.28 23.44
CA HIS A 310 6.02 -12.24 24.50
C HIS A 310 4.78 -12.92 25.12
N GLU A 311 3.57 -12.43 24.82
CA GLU A 311 2.30 -13.04 25.26
C GLU A 311 1.82 -14.15 24.30
N THR A 312 2.47 -14.29 23.14
CA THR A 312 2.06 -15.20 22.07
C THR A 312 2.99 -16.41 21.96
N GLY A 313 2.47 -17.56 21.51
CA GLY A 313 3.31 -18.71 21.19
C GLY A 313 4.11 -18.54 19.90
N PHE A 314 3.61 -17.72 18.97
CA PHE A 314 4.24 -17.53 17.67
C PHE A 314 5.39 -16.51 17.72
N PHE A 315 5.21 -15.35 18.35
CA PHE A 315 6.16 -14.22 18.28
C PHE A 315 7.07 -14.06 19.52
N CYS A 316 6.94 -14.89 20.56
CA CYS A 316 7.81 -14.80 21.73
C CYS A 316 9.27 -15.20 21.40
N GLU A 317 10.20 -15.00 22.34
CA GLU A 317 11.59 -15.40 22.12
C GLU A 317 11.69 -16.92 21.92
N ARG A 318 12.21 -17.35 20.75
CA ARG A 318 12.22 -18.76 20.29
C ARG A 318 10.82 -19.35 20.03
N GLY A 319 9.82 -18.50 19.81
CA GLY A 319 8.48 -18.91 19.38
C GLY A 319 8.44 -19.46 17.94
N ASP A 320 7.24 -19.89 17.53
CA ASP A 320 7.07 -20.63 16.27
C ASP A 320 7.40 -19.85 14.99
N TYR A 321 7.57 -18.53 15.02
CA TYR A 321 8.01 -17.74 13.86
C TYR A 321 9.33 -18.25 13.24
N ASP A 322 10.28 -18.72 14.07
CA ASP A 322 11.55 -19.30 13.64
C ASP A 322 11.53 -20.85 13.62
N SER A 323 10.35 -21.46 13.61
CA SER A 323 10.19 -22.89 13.30
C SER A 323 10.23 -23.14 11.79
N TYR A 324 10.33 -24.40 11.37
CA TYR A 324 10.18 -24.76 9.95
C TYR A 324 8.82 -24.36 9.36
N TYR A 325 7.77 -24.46 10.17
CA TYR A 325 6.42 -24.02 9.80
C TYR A 325 6.32 -22.50 9.74
N GLY A 326 6.83 -21.78 10.74
CA GLY A 326 6.80 -20.31 10.78
C GLY A 326 7.55 -19.69 9.63
N ARG A 327 8.79 -20.12 9.36
CA ARG A 327 9.56 -19.65 8.20
C ARG A 327 8.89 -20.00 6.86
N PHE A 328 8.19 -21.13 6.75
CA PHE A 328 7.38 -21.43 5.56
C PHE A 328 6.21 -20.46 5.41
N PHE A 329 5.43 -20.26 6.47
CA PHE A 329 4.24 -19.41 6.47
C PHE A 329 4.60 -17.94 6.20
N LEU A 330 5.58 -17.40 6.91
CA LEU A 330 6.06 -16.02 6.75
C LEU A 330 6.63 -15.77 5.35
N HIS A 331 7.40 -16.72 4.81
CA HIS A 331 7.88 -16.64 3.44
C HIS A 331 6.73 -16.66 2.42
N TRP A 332 5.71 -17.51 2.59
CA TRP A 332 4.53 -17.50 1.71
C TRP A 332 3.74 -16.18 1.80
N TYR A 333 3.58 -15.64 3.02
CA TYR A 333 2.83 -14.41 3.28
C TYR A 333 3.53 -13.17 2.69
N ALA A 334 4.86 -13.09 2.85
CA ALA A 334 5.69 -12.05 2.22
C ALA A 334 5.83 -12.24 0.70
N GLN A 335 5.94 -13.48 0.20
CA GLN A 335 5.97 -13.74 -1.24
C GLN A 335 4.64 -13.34 -1.90
N SER A 336 3.51 -13.51 -1.24
CA SER A 336 2.20 -13.07 -1.78
C SER A 336 2.12 -11.53 -1.94
N LEU A 337 2.77 -10.78 -1.05
CA LEU A 337 2.94 -9.31 -1.16
C LEU A 337 3.83 -8.94 -2.35
N ILE A 338 4.94 -9.64 -2.53
CA ILE A 338 5.88 -9.44 -3.64
C ILE A 338 5.23 -9.82 -4.98
N ASP A 339 4.49 -10.93 -5.03
CA ASP A 339 3.79 -11.38 -6.23
C ASP A 339 2.70 -10.38 -6.64
N HIS A 340 1.88 -9.88 -5.71
CA HIS A 340 0.91 -8.82 -5.99
C HIS A 340 1.58 -7.59 -6.62
N THR A 341 2.65 -7.12 -5.98
CA THR A 341 3.46 -5.99 -6.42
C THR A 341 3.99 -6.18 -7.84
N ASP A 342 4.60 -7.32 -8.15
CA ASP A 342 5.19 -7.61 -9.45
C ASP A 342 4.12 -7.68 -10.57
N ASN A 343 2.95 -8.28 -10.29
CA ASN A 343 1.84 -8.34 -11.25
C ASN A 343 1.25 -6.94 -11.52
N ILE A 344 0.98 -6.14 -10.49
CA ILE A 344 0.38 -4.81 -10.64
C ILE A 344 1.35 -3.83 -11.30
N LEU A 345 2.63 -3.81 -10.90
CA LEU A 345 3.61 -2.88 -11.48
C LEU A 345 3.94 -3.22 -12.94
N SER A 346 3.95 -4.50 -13.32
CA SER A 346 4.05 -4.91 -14.73
C SER A 346 2.91 -4.30 -15.56
N LEU A 347 1.69 -4.28 -15.04
CA LEU A 347 0.52 -3.72 -15.70
C LEU A 347 0.51 -2.18 -15.67
N ALA A 348 1.05 -1.57 -14.61
CA ALA A 348 1.22 -0.12 -14.53
C ALA A 348 2.27 0.40 -15.53
N ALA A 349 3.39 -0.30 -15.71
CA ALA A 349 4.40 0.03 -16.71
C ALA A 349 3.84 -0.04 -18.14
N LEU A 350 2.98 -1.02 -18.43
CA LEU A 350 2.25 -1.11 -19.71
C LEU A 350 1.18 -0.01 -19.89
N ALA A 351 0.63 0.53 -18.80
CA ALA A 351 -0.41 1.55 -18.83
C ALA A 351 0.13 2.98 -18.89
N PHE A 352 1.34 3.23 -18.37
CA PHE A 352 1.89 4.58 -18.20
C PHE A 352 3.24 4.82 -18.91
N GLU A 353 3.80 3.79 -19.56
CA GLU A 353 4.98 3.87 -20.43
C GLU A 353 6.18 4.52 -19.71
N GLU A 354 6.62 5.70 -20.15
CA GLU A 354 7.79 6.41 -19.60
C GLU A 354 7.47 7.20 -18.30
N THR A 355 6.20 7.27 -17.88
CA THR A 355 5.79 7.98 -16.67
C THR A 355 6.39 7.32 -15.43
N ARG A 356 7.02 8.12 -14.56
CA ARG A 356 7.60 7.63 -13.31
C ARG A 356 6.55 7.03 -12.38
N ILE A 357 6.72 5.76 -12.02
CA ILE A 357 5.89 5.06 -11.05
C ILE A 357 6.43 5.25 -9.63
N ILE A 358 5.55 5.48 -8.66
CA ILE A 358 5.84 5.64 -7.23
C ILE A 358 5.12 4.55 -6.43
N VAL A 359 5.79 3.98 -5.41
CA VAL A 359 5.20 3.00 -4.46
C VAL A 359 5.41 3.47 -3.03
N LYS A 360 4.34 3.48 -2.22
CA LYS A 360 4.40 3.84 -0.79
C LYS A 360 4.85 2.66 0.08
N ILE A 361 5.83 2.89 0.96
CA ILE A 361 6.34 1.93 1.96
C ILE A 361 6.04 2.45 3.38
N PRO A 362 5.35 1.68 4.24
CA PRO A 362 5.01 2.08 5.60
C PRO A 362 6.21 2.05 6.55
N ALA A 363 6.17 2.86 7.62
CA ALA A 363 7.08 2.72 8.77
C ALA A 363 6.40 1.93 9.90
N VAL A 364 6.63 0.61 9.96
CA VAL A 364 6.11 -0.27 11.03
C VAL A 364 7.16 -0.42 12.14
N TYR A 365 7.36 0.64 12.92
CA TYR A 365 8.52 0.79 13.83
C TYR A 365 8.35 0.22 15.24
N TRP A 366 7.14 -0.19 15.64
CA TRP A 366 6.90 -0.80 16.95
C TRP A 366 7.21 -2.30 16.92
N TRP A 367 7.67 -2.83 18.06
CA TRP A 367 8.31 -4.14 18.19
C TRP A 367 9.59 -4.37 17.38
N TYR A 368 10.15 -3.36 16.71
CA TYR A 368 11.40 -3.45 15.96
C TYR A 368 12.60 -3.85 16.83
N LYS A 369 12.62 -3.49 18.13
CA LYS A 369 13.66 -3.95 19.08
C LYS A 369 13.39 -5.36 19.65
N SER A 370 12.33 -6.05 19.23
CA SER A 370 12.06 -7.44 19.58
C SER A 370 12.63 -8.39 18.53
N ARG A 371 13.10 -9.59 18.89
CA ARG A 371 13.70 -10.52 17.90
C ARG A 371 12.77 -10.94 16.77
N SER A 372 11.47 -10.95 17.01
CA SER A 372 10.46 -11.39 16.05
C SER A 372 9.93 -10.27 15.17
N HIS A 373 10.18 -8.98 15.46
CA HIS A 373 9.68 -7.86 14.66
C HIS A 373 8.16 -8.00 14.35
N ALA A 374 7.37 -8.37 15.36
CA ALA A 374 6.05 -8.98 15.15
C ALA A 374 5.07 -8.15 14.30
N ALA A 375 5.10 -6.82 14.41
CA ALA A 375 4.26 -5.93 13.61
C ALA A 375 4.68 -5.89 12.12
N GLU A 376 5.98 -5.91 11.83
CA GLU A 376 6.48 -6.02 10.46
C GLU A 376 6.05 -7.36 9.83
N LEU A 377 6.18 -8.46 10.58
CA LEU A 377 5.75 -9.80 10.14
C LEU A 377 4.24 -9.83 9.81
N THR A 378 3.37 -9.26 10.64
CA THR A 378 1.92 -9.23 10.35
C THR A 378 1.57 -8.29 9.20
N ALA A 379 2.32 -7.20 9.02
CA ALA A 379 2.19 -6.26 7.89
C ALA A 379 2.66 -6.83 6.54
N GLY A 380 3.45 -7.90 6.55
CA GLY A 380 3.93 -8.62 5.35
C GLY A 380 5.45 -8.60 5.15
N TYR A 381 6.18 -7.86 5.97
CA TYR A 381 7.63 -7.71 5.90
C TYR A 381 8.30 -8.81 6.72
N CYS A 382 8.90 -9.79 6.06
CA CYS A 382 9.60 -10.90 6.71
C CYS A 382 10.99 -10.46 7.24
N ASN A 383 11.00 -9.53 8.21
CA ASN A 383 12.17 -8.84 8.75
C ASN A 383 12.51 -9.23 10.21
N PRO A 384 12.68 -10.51 10.58
CA PRO A 384 13.16 -10.86 11.92
C PRO A 384 14.62 -10.40 12.10
N ALA A 385 15.09 -10.25 13.34
CA ALA A 385 16.38 -9.61 13.69
C ALA A 385 17.66 -10.28 13.12
N ASN A 386 17.53 -11.37 12.35
CA ASN A 386 18.61 -12.11 11.69
C ASN A 386 18.52 -12.10 10.15
N GLN A 387 17.58 -11.35 9.55
CA GLN A 387 17.36 -11.28 8.10
C GLN A 387 16.85 -9.88 7.70
N ASP A 388 17.40 -9.30 6.63
CA ASP A 388 16.78 -8.12 6.01
C ASP A 388 15.53 -8.54 5.22
N GLY A 389 14.36 -8.16 5.73
CA GLY A 389 13.06 -8.40 5.10
C GLY A 389 12.70 -7.41 4.00
N TYR A 390 13.40 -6.29 3.87
CA TYR A 390 13.12 -5.25 2.87
C TYR A 390 13.83 -5.49 1.54
N SER A 391 15.06 -6.03 1.56
CA SER A 391 15.84 -6.27 0.33
C SER A 391 15.10 -7.09 -0.75
N PRO A 392 14.36 -8.18 -0.45
CA PRO A 392 13.58 -8.90 -1.47
C PRO A 392 12.42 -8.08 -2.05
N VAL A 393 11.82 -7.19 -1.26
CA VAL A 393 10.77 -6.26 -1.74
C VAL A 393 11.39 -5.23 -2.68
N PHE A 394 12.55 -4.68 -2.33
CA PHE A 394 13.27 -3.71 -3.15
C PHE A 394 13.88 -4.32 -4.41
N GLU A 395 14.31 -5.58 -4.39
CA GLU A 395 14.67 -6.32 -5.60
C GLU A 395 13.48 -6.45 -6.56
N ALA A 396 12.28 -6.70 -6.06
CA ALA A 396 11.06 -6.73 -6.88
C ALA A 396 10.71 -5.34 -7.45
N LEU A 397 10.74 -4.29 -6.61
CA LEU A 397 10.48 -2.91 -7.03
C LEU A 397 11.49 -2.39 -8.08
N LYS A 398 12.75 -2.81 -7.97
CA LYS A 398 13.84 -2.44 -8.90
C LYS A 398 13.58 -2.88 -10.34
N LYS A 399 12.93 -4.03 -10.55
CA LYS A 399 12.56 -4.55 -11.89
C LYS A 399 11.68 -3.57 -12.66
N HIS A 400 10.88 -2.78 -11.93
CA HIS A 400 9.90 -1.83 -12.48
C HIS A 400 10.38 -0.37 -12.40
N SER A 401 11.65 -0.15 -12.02
CA SER A 401 12.30 1.18 -11.93
C SER A 401 11.50 2.24 -11.16
N VAL A 402 10.76 1.82 -10.13
CA VAL A 402 9.91 2.72 -9.34
C VAL A 402 10.73 3.66 -8.45
N THR A 403 10.09 4.75 -8.02
CA THR A 403 10.54 5.53 -6.87
C THR A 403 9.85 5.01 -5.60
N VAL A 404 10.65 4.62 -4.60
CA VAL A 404 10.15 4.26 -3.27
C VAL A 404 9.79 5.53 -2.51
N LYS A 405 8.53 5.69 -2.08
CA LYS A 405 8.14 6.76 -1.16
C LYS A 405 7.96 6.20 0.24
N PHE A 406 8.92 6.47 1.11
CA PHE A 406 8.90 6.04 2.50
C PHE A 406 8.03 6.97 3.36
N VAL A 407 7.11 6.39 4.13
CA VAL A 407 6.21 7.13 5.02
C VAL A 407 6.87 7.30 6.38
N CYS A 408 7.65 8.37 6.52
CA CYS A 408 8.41 8.72 7.71
C CYS A 408 7.50 8.91 8.94
N SER A 409 7.81 8.22 10.04
CA SER A 409 7.14 8.44 11.33
C SER A 409 7.36 9.87 11.83
N GLY A 410 6.27 10.59 12.11
CA GLY A 410 6.31 11.87 12.81
C GLY A 410 6.67 11.72 14.29
N LEU A 411 7.01 12.83 14.94
CA LEU A 411 7.37 12.87 16.36
C LEU A 411 6.12 13.02 17.25
N GLN A 412 5.42 11.92 17.54
CA GLN A 412 4.15 11.98 18.28
C GLN A 412 3.98 11.00 19.44
N ILE A 413 5.00 10.23 19.80
CA ILE A 413 4.92 9.22 20.86
C ILE A 413 5.91 9.53 21.97
N SER A 414 5.46 9.47 23.22
CA SER A 414 6.30 9.79 24.37
C SER A 414 7.45 8.78 24.53
N CYS A 415 8.57 9.21 25.11
CA CYS A 415 9.72 8.33 25.37
C CYS A 415 9.35 7.10 26.22
N GLN A 416 8.29 7.18 27.02
CA GLN A 416 7.81 6.07 27.84
C GLN A 416 7.04 5.03 27.00
N GLU A 417 6.10 5.48 26.16
CA GLU A 417 5.34 4.60 25.26
C GLU A 417 6.24 3.91 24.22
N ASN A 418 7.26 4.61 23.71
CA ASN A 418 8.25 4.02 22.80
C ASN A 418 9.07 2.90 23.44
N ASN A 419 9.39 3.01 24.73
CA ASN A 419 10.10 1.94 25.46
C ASN A 419 9.20 0.71 25.69
N GLU A 420 7.92 0.91 26.04
CA GLU A 420 6.97 -0.20 26.19
C GLU A 420 6.63 -0.88 24.85
N ALA A 421 6.60 -0.11 23.76
CA ALA A 421 6.41 -0.59 22.40
C ALA A 421 7.65 -1.28 21.79
N LEU A 422 8.81 -1.26 22.47
CA LEU A 422 10.10 -1.67 21.90
C LEU A 422 10.36 -1.04 20.52
N ALA A 423 10.01 0.24 20.40
CA ALA A 423 9.99 0.97 19.13
C ALA A 423 11.38 1.45 18.68
N ASP A 424 11.60 1.53 17.38
CA ASP A 424 12.79 2.17 16.78
C ASP A 424 12.50 2.76 15.39
N SER A 425 11.90 3.96 15.35
CA SER A 425 11.59 4.62 14.09
C SER A 425 12.83 5.07 13.32
N GLU A 426 13.90 5.46 14.01
CA GLU A 426 15.17 5.85 13.38
C GLU A 426 15.91 4.63 12.84
N GLY A 427 16.07 3.56 13.64
CA GLY A 427 16.67 2.31 13.20
C GLY A 427 15.96 1.69 12.00
N LEU A 428 14.62 1.67 12.01
CA LEU A 428 13.83 1.22 10.86
C LEU A 428 14.06 2.11 9.63
N SER A 429 14.02 3.43 9.79
CA SER A 429 14.22 4.38 8.68
C SER A 429 15.57 4.13 8.01
N TRP A 430 16.65 3.98 8.78
CA TRP A 430 17.97 3.67 8.22
C TRP A 430 18.04 2.29 7.55
N GLN A 431 17.37 1.26 8.06
CA GLN A 431 17.32 -0.04 7.38
C GLN A 431 16.62 0.10 6.02
N VAL A 432 15.42 0.67 6.00
CA VAL A 432 14.59 0.83 4.79
C VAL A 432 15.30 1.67 3.73
N LEU A 433 15.83 2.83 4.12
CA LEU A 433 16.46 3.76 3.19
C LEU A 433 17.74 3.18 2.60
N ASN A 434 18.61 2.57 3.41
CA ASN A 434 19.85 1.96 2.91
C ASN A 434 19.57 0.74 2.04
N SER A 435 18.64 -0.13 2.41
CA SER A 435 18.28 -1.30 1.59
C SER A 435 17.70 -0.89 0.23
N ALA A 436 16.94 0.21 0.15
CA ALA A 436 16.45 0.77 -1.11
C ALA A 436 17.57 1.41 -1.95
N TRP A 437 18.43 2.23 -1.33
CA TRP A 437 19.56 2.89 -2.02
C TRP A 437 20.63 1.90 -2.49
N ASP A 438 20.93 0.83 -1.72
CA ASP A 438 21.85 -0.23 -2.12
C ASP A 438 21.32 -1.03 -3.32
N GLN A 439 20.01 -1.12 -3.47
CA GLN A 439 19.36 -1.64 -4.68
C GLN A 439 19.37 -0.63 -5.85
N GLY A 440 19.78 0.62 -5.65
CA GLY A 440 19.80 1.66 -6.67
C GLY A 440 18.43 2.27 -6.97
N LEU A 441 17.47 2.14 -6.05
CA LEU A 441 16.16 2.77 -6.18
C LEU A 441 16.24 4.27 -5.88
N ALA A 442 15.47 5.08 -6.62
CA ALA A 442 15.18 6.44 -6.20
C ALA A 442 14.27 6.39 -4.97
N VAL A 443 14.58 7.19 -3.95
CA VAL A 443 13.80 7.26 -2.71
C VAL A 443 13.19 8.65 -2.55
N ALA A 444 12.01 8.74 -1.96
CA ALA A 444 11.28 9.94 -1.61
C ALA A 444 10.68 9.78 -0.20
N GLY A 445 10.35 10.90 0.45
CA GLY A 445 9.72 10.89 1.78
C GLY A 445 8.27 11.34 1.77
N GLN A 446 7.52 10.93 2.78
CA GLN A 446 6.21 11.50 3.17
C GLN A 446 6.12 11.52 4.69
N ASN A 447 5.50 12.53 5.31
CA ASN A 447 5.23 12.52 6.75
C ASN A 447 3.95 11.71 7.05
N ALA A 448 4.02 10.74 7.98
CA ALA A 448 2.88 9.91 8.39
C ALA A 448 1.76 10.71 9.08
N PHE A 449 2.16 11.70 9.87
CA PHE A 449 1.25 12.62 10.56
C PHE A 449 1.65 14.08 10.25
N PRO A 450 0.72 15.04 10.30
CA PRO A 450 1.05 16.45 10.18
C PRO A 450 1.90 16.93 11.38
N CYS A 451 3.23 16.86 11.24
CA CYS A 451 4.19 17.53 12.12
C CYS A 451 4.23 19.02 11.77
N PHE A 452 4.15 19.88 12.79
CA PHE A 452 4.33 21.33 12.66
C PHE A 452 5.33 21.86 13.70
N ASP A 453 5.96 20.98 14.47
CA ASP A 453 7.06 21.29 15.36
C ASP A 453 8.40 21.23 14.60
N ARG A 454 9.28 22.17 14.93
CA ARG A 454 10.60 22.31 14.31
C ARG A 454 11.46 21.05 14.48
N GLU A 455 11.36 20.34 15.59
CA GLU A 455 12.15 19.15 15.86
C GLU A 455 11.79 18.00 14.90
N GLY A 456 10.49 17.74 14.70
CA GLY A 456 9.99 16.80 13.70
C GLY A 456 10.46 17.16 12.28
N PHE A 457 10.40 18.44 11.91
CA PHE A 457 10.92 18.90 10.62
C PHE A 457 12.44 18.69 10.47
N MET A 458 13.25 19.00 11.48
CA MET A 458 14.70 18.79 11.38
C MET A 458 15.06 17.30 11.29
N ARG A 459 14.37 16.42 12.00
CA ARG A 459 14.53 14.95 11.83
C ARG A 459 14.17 14.50 10.42
N ILE A 460 13.11 15.04 9.82
CA ILE A 460 12.75 14.76 8.42
C ILE A 460 13.85 15.25 7.47
N VAL A 461 14.38 16.46 7.66
CA VAL A 461 15.47 17.01 6.81
C VAL A 461 16.75 16.18 6.93
N ASP A 462 17.17 15.84 8.15
CA ASP A 462 18.38 15.01 8.39
C ASP A 462 18.21 13.59 7.84
N THR A 463 16.98 13.05 7.81
CA THR A 463 16.67 11.76 7.15
C THR A 463 16.66 11.89 5.62
N ALA A 464 16.12 12.99 5.10
CA ALA A 464 15.97 13.23 3.67
C ALA A 464 17.30 13.59 2.98
N LYS A 465 18.22 14.24 3.68
CA LYS A 465 19.60 14.50 3.23
C LYS A 465 20.60 14.31 4.37
N PRO A 466 20.99 13.05 4.62
CA PRO A 466 21.96 12.69 5.64
C PRO A 466 23.27 13.47 5.54
N ARG A 467 23.69 14.10 6.65
CA ARG A 467 24.92 14.89 6.69
C ARG A 467 26.14 13.97 6.63
N ASN A 468 27.07 14.28 5.72
CA ASN A 468 28.32 13.53 5.52
C ASN A 468 28.12 12.08 5.03
N ASP A 469 27.00 11.77 4.38
CA ASP A 469 26.84 10.49 3.68
C ASP A 469 27.93 10.31 2.62
N PRO A 470 28.71 9.21 2.64
CA PRO A 470 29.84 9.02 1.74
C PRO A 470 29.42 8.84 0.28
N ASP A 471 28.21 8.30 0.07
CA ASP A 471 27.62 8.06 -1.25
C ASP A 471 26.78 9.24 -1.74
N ARG A 472 26.64 10.29 -0.90
CA ARG A 472 25.79 11.49 -1.12
C ARG A 472 24.32 11.16 -1.34
N ARG A 473 23.83 10.09 -0.71
CA ARG A 473 22.42 9.66 -0.75
C ARG A 473 21.52 10.76 -0.20
N HIS A 474 20.38 10.96 -0.86
CA HIS A 474 19.33 11.92 -0.49
C HIS A 474 18.00 11.53 -1.14
N PHE A 475 16.90 12.14 -0.71
CA PHE A 475 15.59 11.95 -1.33
C PHE A 475 15.49 12.72 -2.64
N SER A 476 14.89 12.07 -3.64
CA SER A 476 14.53 12.66 -4.94
C SER A 476 13.40 13.68 -4.86
N PHE A 477 12.53 13.57 -3.86
CA PHE A 477 11.53 14.58 -3.48
C PHE A 477 10.94 14.28 -2.10
N PHE A 478 10.20 15.23 -1.54
CA PHE A 478 9.37 15.02 -0.35
C PHE A 478 7.90 15.36 -0.61
N ALA A 479 6.99 14.54 -0.08
CA ALA A 479 5.55 14.71 -0.15
C ALA A 479 5.01 15.15 1.21
N PHE A 480 4.72 16.43 1.36
CA PHE A 480 4.15 16.98 2.59
C PHE A 480 2.64 16.71 2.67
N GLN A 481 2.23 15.89 3.62
CA GLN A 481 0.84 15.62 3.95
C GLN A 481 0.34 16.63 5.00
N GLN A 482 -0.57 17.52 4.57
CA GLN A 482 -1.13 18.59 5.40
C GLN A 482 -2.36 18.16 6.22
N THR A 483 -2.69 18.93 7.26
CA THR A 483 -4.02 18.90 7.89
C THR A 483 -5.06 19.64 7.05
N PRO A 484 -6.34 19.22 7.08
CA PRO A 484 -7.45 20.10 6.71
C PRO A 484 -7.38 21.43 7.49
N ASN A 485 -7.64 22.55 6.81
CA ASN A 485 -7.63 23.92 7.35
C ASN A 485 -6.24 24.53 7.69
N LEU A 486 -5.18 24.17 6.98
CA LEU A 486 -3.84 24.80 7.11
C LEU A 486 -3.92 26.34 7.12
N VAL A 487 -4.76 26.92 6.25
CA VAL A 487 -5.01 28.36 6.08
C VAL A 487 -5.38 29.10 7.38
N GLN A 488 -5.93 28.43 8.40
CA GLN A 488 -6.31 29.09 9.67
C GLN A 488 -5.20 29.23 10.71
N ARG A 489 -3.97 28.73 10.49
CA ARG A 489 -2.89 28.77 11.49
C ARG A 489 -1.62 29.43 10.99
N THR A 490 -1.51 30.75 11.19
CA THR A 490 -0.35 31.59 10.84
C THR A 490 0.99 31.05 11.35
N LEU A 491 1.01 30.39 12.51
CA LEU A 491 2.21 29.78 13.10
C LEU A 491 2.70 28.52 12.36
N SER A 492 1.84 27.84 11.59
CA SER A 492 2.25 26.66 10.81
C SER A 492 2.99 27.03 9.52
N PHE A 493 2.77 28.24 8.99
CA PHE A 493 3.35 28.69 7.74
C PHE A 493 4.83 29.08 7.84
N SER A 494 5.29 29.64 8.96
CA SER A 494 6.70 29.98 9.15
C SER A 494 7.59 28.74 9.28
N GLU A 495 7.10 27.70 9.98
CA GLU A 495 7.83 26.43 10.11
C GLU A 495 7.81 25.64 8.79
N LEU A 496 6.71 25.70 8.01
CA LEU A 496 6.65 25.10 6.68
C LEU A 496 7.57 25.82 5.67
N ASP A 497 7.61 27.16 5.67
CA ASP A 497 8.56 27.96 4.87
C ASP A 497 10.02 27.64 5.25
N TYR A 498 10.33 27.55 6.55
CA TYR A 498 11.65 27.14 7.02
C TYR A 498 12.00 25.70 6.61
N PHE A 499 11.06 24.77 6.70
CA PHE A 499 11.22 23.38 6.24
C PHE A 499 11.51 23.31 4.74
N ILE A 500 10.73 24.01 3.90
CA ILE A 500 10.92 24.05 2.45
C ILE A 500 12.32 24.61 2.11
N LYS A 501 12.71 25.74 2.71
CA LYS A 501 14.05 26.34 2.51
C LYS A 501 15.19 25.44 2.99
N CYS A 502 14.99 24.71 4.09
CA CYS A 502 15.93 23.68 4.52
C CYS A 502 16.03 22.55 3.48
N MET A 503 14.92 22.05 2.94
CA MET A 503 14.89 21.00 1.92
C MET A 503 15.54 21.44 0.61
N HIS A 504 15.27 22.65 0.15
CA HIS A 504 15.91 23.29 -1.00
C HIS A 504 17.41 23.58 -0.78
N GLY A 505 17.88 23.62 0.47
CA GLY A 505 19.29 23.87 0.79
C GLY A 505 19.68 25.35 0.85
N GLU A 506 18.68 26.25 0.87
CA GLU A 506 18.89 27.69 1.07
C GLU A 506 19.38 28.03 2.47
N ILE A 507 18.92 27.26 3.47
CA ILE A 507 19.24 27.46 4.90
C ILE A 507 19.73 26.12 5.49
N PRO A 508 20.79 26.12 6.31
CA PRO A 508 21.19 24.93 7.07
C PRO A 508 20.09 24.51 8.07
N ALA A 509 19.89 23.20 8.21
CA ALA A 509 19.12 22.65 9.31
C ALA A 509 19.89 22.84 10.63
N GLU A 510 19.44 23.78 11.47
CA GLU A 510 20.01 24.06 12.79
C GLU A 510 18.95 23.78 13.87
N LEU A 511 19.30 22.91 14.82
CA LEU A 511 18.48 22.53 15.98
C LEU A 511 18.41 23.66 17.01
#